data_AF-A0AAV4I126-F1
#
_entry.id   AF-A0AAV4I126-F1
#
_cell.length_a   1.000
_cell.length_b   1.000
_cell.length_c   1.000
_cell.angle_alpha   90.00
_cell.angle_beta   90.00
_cell.angle_gamma   90.00
#
_symmetry.space_group_name_H-M   'P 1'
#
loop_
_entity.id
_entity.type
_entity.pdbx_description
1 polymer ?
#
loop_
_entity_poly.entity_id
_entity_poly.type
_entity_poly.pdbx_seq_one_letter_code
_entity_poly.pdbx_strand_id
1 'polypeptide(L)'
;MCPIDRGYLITIDTVWNQHGDEPGRYDAAFCLFEINNGYPLRRHLSYEKPKGYYGGMLDSVLTLRSILTVGNYDYVIDFIFHQNGALETKFMSTGIAINVFSWLGITLFSTNVKMF
;
A
#
# COMPACT_ATOMS: atom_id res chain seq x y z
N MET A 1 6.34 3.31 -2.04
CA MET A 1 6.21 4.43 -3.01
C MET A 1 4.76 4.57 -3.43
N CYS A 2 4.33 5.81 -3.67
CA CYS A 2 3.00 6.15 -4.17
C CYS A 2 3.08 6.35 -5.70
N PRO A 3 2.02 6.06 -6.46
CA PRO A 3 2.05 6.19 -7.91
C PRO A 3 2.18 7.65 -8.33
N ILE A 4 3.14 7.95 -9.22
CA ILE A 4 3.43 9.31 -9.71
C ILE A 4 2.63 9.62 -11.00
N ASP A 5 2.23 8.57 -11.74
CA ASP A 5 1.86 8.74 -13.16
C ASP A 5 0.38 8.40 -13.48
N ARG A 6 -0.40 7.96 -12.49
CA ARG A 6 -1.79 7.51 -12.71
C ARG A 6 -2.73 7.99 -11.62
N GLY A 7 -3.43 9.08 -11.90
CA GLY A 7 -4.51 9.60 -11.05
C GLY A 7 -4.08 10.76 -10.15
N TYR A 8 -5.04 11.28 -9.39
CA TYR A 8 -4.81 12.32 -8.39
C TYR A 8 -3.91 11.77 -7.29
N LEU A 9 -2.76 12.39 -7.09
CA LEU A 9 -1.85 12.12 -5.97
C LEU A 9 -1.80 13.36 -5.09
N ILE A 10 -2.08 13.18 -3.80
CA ILE A 10 -1.88 14.21 -2.78
C ILE A 10 -0.85 13.67 -1.80
N THR A 11 0.26 14.39 -1.64
CA THR A 11 1.23 14.15 -0.59
C THR A 11 0.92 15.02 0.61
N ILE A 12 0.99 14.44 1.80
CA ILE A 12 0.67 15.13 3.05
C ILE A 12 1.92 15.13 3.91
N ASP A 13 2.40 16.32 4.22
CA ASP A 13 3.50 16.51 5.16
C ASP A 13 2.96 16.47 6.59
N THR A 14 3.76 15.97 7.51
CA THR A 14 3.40 15.92 8.93
C THR A 14 4.48 16.57 9.77
N VAL A 15 4.07 17.06 10.93
CA VAL A 15 4.97 17.59 11.94
C VAL A 15 4.79 16.73 13.17
N TRP A 16 5.90 16.17 13.65
CA TRP A 16 5.89 15.24 14.77
C TRP A 16 7.09 15.49 15.66
N ASN A 17 6.86 15.40 16.97
CA ASN A 17 7.93 15.42 17.96
C ASN A 17 7.91 14.09 18.70
N GLN A 18 9.01 13.34 18.58
CA GLN A 18 9.12 12.03 19.22
C GLN A 18 9.95 12.10 20.50
N HIS A 19 11.08 12.83 20.49
CA HIS A 19 12.06 12.91 21.59
C HIS A 19 12.98 14.16 21.51
N GLY A 20 12.65 15.15 20.66
CA GLY A 20 13.50 16.33 20.45
C GLY A 20 12.96 17.56 21.19
N ASP A 21 13.80 18.58 21.39
CA ASP A 21 13.35 19.86 21.96
C ASP A 21 12.40 20.61 21.00
N GLU A 22 12.52 20.35 19.70
CA GLU A 22 11.70 20.96 18.64
C GLU A 22 11.03 19.90 17.76
N PRO A 23 9.81 20.18 17.23
CA PRO A 23 9.12 19.26 16.35
C PRO A 23 9.80 19.16 14.97
N GLY A 24 9.99 17.92 14.50
CA GLY A 24 10.52 17.64 13.16
C GLY A 24 9.42 17.65 12.11
N ARG A 25 9.75 18.10 10.89
CA ARG A 25 8.88 17.99 9.71
C ARG A 25 9.24 16.74 8.91
N TYR A 26 8.23 15.97 8.55
CA TYR A 26 8.32 14.77 7.73
C TYR A 26 7.51 15.00 6.45
N ASP A 27 8.23 15.27 5.36
CA ASP A 27 7.63 15.54 4.07
C ASP A 27 7.07 14.24 3.45
N ALA A 28 5.91 14.35 2.79
CA ALA A 28 5.22 13.24 2.14
C ALA A 28 5.02 11.99 3.03
N ALA A 29 4.81 12.21 4.34
CA ALA A 29 4.60 11.14 5.33
C ALA A 29 3.35 10.30 5.05
N PHE A 30 2.34 10.90 4.42
CA PHE A 30 1.22 10.18 3.83
C PHE A 30 1.06 10.53 2.35
N CYS A 31 0.46 9.60 1.62
CA CYS A 31 -0.08 9.89 0.30
C CYS A 31 -1.51 9.39 0.18
N LEU A 32 -2.33 10.18 -0.51
CA LEU A 32 -3.70 9.85 -0.86
C LEU A 32 -3.80 9.81 -2.38
N PHE A 33 -4.26 8.68 -2.93
CA PHE A 33 -4.39 8.52 -4.37
C PHE A 33 -5.55 7.64 -4.77
N GLU A 34 -6.11 7.89 -5.95
CA GLU A 34 -7.13 7.05 -6.56
C GLU A 34 -6.49 6.16 -7.64
N ILE A 35 -6.76 4.86 -7.60
CA ILE A 35 -6.24 3.90 -8.58
C ILE A 35 -7.35 2.96 -9.08
N ASN A 36 -7.33 2.69 -10.38
CA ASN A 36 -8.16 1.66 -10.98
C ASN A 36 -7.47 0.30 -10.82
N ASN A 37 -8.15 -0.65 -10.18
CA ASN A 37 -7.62 -1.98 -9.91
C ASN A 37 -7.53 -2.88 -11.17
N GLY A 38 -8.07 -2.43 -12.31
CA GLY A 38 -8.00 -3.12 -13.60
C GLY A 38 -9.10 -4.16 -13.82
N TYR A 39 -10.08 -4.26 -12.90
CA TYR A 39 -11.24 -5.14 -13.00
C TYR A 39 -12.55 -4.37 -12.70
N PRO A 40 -13.72 -4.87 -13.14
CA PRO A 40 -14.99 -4.20 -12.88
C PRO A 40 -15.47 -4.45 -11.45
N LEU A 41 -15.95 -3.41 -10.78
CA LEU A 41 -16.65 -3.52 -9.49
C LEU A 41 -17.97 -4.27 -9.65
N ARG A 42 -18.69 -3.98 -10.75
CA ARG A 42 -19.91 -4.70 -11.16
C ARG A 42 -20.03 -4.68 -12.67
N ARG A 43 -20.56 -5.75 -13.24
CA ARG A 43 -20.94 -5.80 -14.65
C ARG A 43 -22.13 -6.75 -14.85
N HIS A 44 -22.99 -6.41 -15.79
CA HIS A 44 -24.09 -7.25 -16.23
C HIS A 44 -24.35 -7.04 -17.72
N LEU A 45 -24.65 -8.13 -18.42
CA LEU A 45 -25.04 -8.16 -19.82
C LEU A 45 -26.29 -9.04 -19.94
N SER A 46 -27.40 -8.45 -20.39
CA SER A 46 -28.65 -9.17 -20.67
C SER A 46 -28.94 -9.16 -22.16
N TYR A 47 -29.42 -10.30 -22.66
CA TYR A 47 -29.82 -10.51 -24.06
C TYR A 47 -31.33 -10.63 -24.23
N GLU A 48 -32.12 -10.25 -23.23
CA GLU A 48 -33.59 -10.30 -23.30
C GLU A 48 -34.13 -9.44 -24.45
N LYS A 49 -35.04 -10.00 -25.26
CA LYS A 49 -35.71 -9.30 -26.36
C LYS A 49 -36.93 -8.53 -25.82
N PRO A 50 -37.22 -7.32 -26.32
CA PRO A 50 -36.71 -6.70 -27.55
C PRO A 50 -35.44 -5.85 -27.37
N LYS A 51 -34.99 -5.60 -26.14
CA LYS A 51 -33.83 -4.73 -25.86
C LYS A 51 -32.95 -5.32 -24.76
N GLY A 52 -31.85 -5.93 -25.16
CA GLY A 52 -30.77 -6.28 -24.23
C GLY A 52 -30.09 -5.01 -23.69
N TYR A 53 -29.32 -5.16 -22.61
CA TYR A 53 -28.55 -4.06 -22.04
C TYR A 53 -27.21 -4.52 -21.49
N TYR A 54 -26.25 -3.60 -21.49
CA TYR A 54 -24.97 -3.74 -20.80
C TYR A 54 -24.85 -2.63 -19.76
N GLY A 55 -24.48 -3.00 -18.54
CA GLY A 55 -24.16 -2.05 -17.47
C GLY A 55 -22.92 -2.51 -16.73
N GLY A 56 -21.97 -1.61 -16.52
CA GLY A 56 -20.75 -1.92 -15.79
C GLY A 56 -20.21 -0.71 -15.06
N MET A 57 -19.35 -0.96 -14.07
CA MET A 57 -18.63 0.05 -13.32
C MET A 57 -17.23 -0.49 -13.06
N LEU A 58 -16.21 0.32 -13.35
CA LEU A 58 -14.82 0.00 -13.06
C LEU A 58 -14.60 0.04 -11.55
N ASP A 59 -13.72 -0.82 -11.04
CA ASP A 59 -13.29 -0.77 -9.65
C ASP A 59 -12.17 0.25 -9.46
N SER A 60 -12.57 1.45 -9.05
CA SER A 60 -11.66 2.52 -8.66
C SER A 60 -11.65 2.65 -7.14
N VAL A 61 -10.47 2.66 -6.53
CA VAL A 61 -10.32 2.72 -5.08
C VAL A 61 -9.50 3.93 -4.66
N LEU A 62 -9.91 4.57 -3.56
CA LEU A 62 -9.15 5.63 -2.93
C LEU A 62 -8.26 5.02 -1.85
N THR A 63 -6.96 5.24 -1.92
CA THR A 63 -5.99 4.66 -0.98
C THR A 63 -5.28 5.76 -0.22
N LEU A 64 -5.35 5.72 1.11
CA LEU A 64 -4.46 6.44 2.02
C LEU A 64 -3.33 5.51 2.44
N ARG A 65 -2.09 5.88 2.10
CA ARG A 65 -0.89 5.08 2.40
C ARG A 65 0.10 5.86 3.26
N SER A 66 0.73 5.15 4.19
CA SER A 66 1.93 5.60 4.89
C SER A 66 2.98 4.49 4.91
N ILE A 67 4.24 4.88 5.09
CA ILE A 67 5.37 3.94 5.19
C ILE A 67 6.14 4.27 6.46
N LEU A 68 6.29 3.27 7.32
CA LEU A 68 7.05 3.38 8.57
C LEU A 68 8.35 2.60 8.44
N THR A 69 9.47 3.29 8.49
CA THR A 69 10.80 2.65 8.55
C THR A 69 11.20 2.50 10.01
N VAL A 70 11.35 1.25 10.46
CA VAL A 70 11.78 0.92 11.82
C VAL A 70 12.99 -0.01 11.76
N GLY A 71 14.15 0.53 12.13
CA GLY A 71 15.42 -0.19 11.99
C GLY A 71 15.68 -0.53 10.52
N ASN A 72 15.71 -1.82 10.20
CA ASN A 72 15.99 -2.36 8.87
C ASN A 72 14.73 -2.68 8.05
N TYR A 73 13.54 -2.57 8.63
CA TYR A 73 12.27 -2.90 7.98
C TYR A 73 11.50 -1.66 7.58
N ASP A 74 10.77 -1.79 6.46
CA ASP A 74 9.81 -0.80 5.97
C ASP A 74 8.41 -1.42 5.99
N TYR A 75 7.50 -0.80 6.74
CA TYR A 75 6.11 -1.22 6.83
C TYR A 75 5.23 -0.31 5.99
N VAL A 76 4.60 -0.86 4.96
CA VAL A 76 3.62 -0.14 4.12
C VAL A 76 2.23 -0.42 4.65
N ILE A 77 1.52 0.65 5.00
CA ILE A 77 0.19 0.61 5.60
C ILE A 77 -0.78 1.31 4.66
N ASP A 78 -1.80 0.58 4.21
CA ASP A 78 -2.84 1.10 3.32
C ASP A 78 -4.22 1.02 3.96
N PHE A 79 -4.95 2.12 3.88
CA PHE A 79 -6.39 2.17 4.06
C PHE A 79 -7.03 2.40 2.69
N ILE A 80 -7.78 1.40 2.21
CA ILE A 80 -8.34 1.35 0.86
C ILE A 80 -9.86 1.46 0.97
N PHE A 81 -10.38 2.56 0.45
CA PHE A 81 -11.81 2.87 0.40
C PHE A 81 -12.37 2.47 -0.95
N HIS A 82 -13.29 1.50 -0.94
CA HIS A 82 -13.95 0.99 -2.13
C HIS A 82 -15.21 1.80 -2.43
N GLN A 83 -15.54 1.97 -3.71
CA GLN A 83 -16.74 2.72 -4.16
C GLN A 83 -18.07 2.12 -3.68
N ASN A 84 -18.08 0.85 -3.28
CA ASN A 84 -19.24 0.17 -2.69
C ASN A 84 -19.39 0.41 -1.17
N GLY A 85 -18.52 1.23 -0.56
CA GLY A 85 -18.50 1.52 0.86
C GLY A 85 -17.68 0.55 1.72
N ALA A 86 -17.05 -0.47 1.13
CA ALA A 86 -16.15 -1.35 1.87
C ALA A 86 -14.84 -0.64 2.21
N LEU A 87 -14.31 -0.92 3.41
CA LEU A 87 -12.98 -0.51 3.84
C LEU A 87 -12.10 -1.74 3.92
N GLU A 88 -10.97 -1.70 3.22
CA GLU A 88 -9.94 -2.71 3.28
C GLU A 88 -8.67 -2.11 3.88
N THR A 89 -8.03 -2.85 4.77
CA THR A 89 -6.75 -2.44 5.38
C THR A 89 -5.67 -3.43 5.00
N LYS A 90 -4.54 -2.95 4.49
CA LYS A 90 -3.36 -3.79 4.19
C LYS A 90 -2.16 -3.35 5.00
N PHE A 91 -1.43 -4.34 5.50
CA PHE A 91 -0.15 -4.16 6.17
C PHE A 91 0.87 -5.05 5.48
N MET A 92 1.92 -4.45 4.94
CA MET A 92 2.97 -5.15 4.18
C MET A 92 4.33 -4.84 4.79
N SER A 93 5.16 -5.87 4.94
CA SER A 93 6.55 -5.72 5.39
C SER A 93 7.49 -5.86 4.19
N THR A 94 8.40 -4.92 4.05
CA THR A 94 9.52 -4.93 3.09
C THR A 94 10.78 -4.39 3.78
N GLY A 95 11.80 -4.05 3.01
CA GLY A 95 13.09 -3.56 3.53
C GLY A 95 14.14 -4.67 3.54
N ILE A 96 15.07 -4.58 4.49
CA ILE A 96 16.19 -5.51 4.65
C ILE A 96 15.86 -6.46 5.80
N ALA A 97 16.08 -7.77 5.65
CA ALA A 97 15.89 -8.70 6.77
C ALA A 97 16.96 -8.50 7.85
N ILE A 98 16.60 -8.73 9.12
CA ILE A 98 17.60 -8.72 10.19
C ILE A 98 18.45 -10.00 10.09
N ASN A 99 19.77 -9.85 10.21
CA ASN A 99 20.71 -10.95 10.00
C ASN A 99 21.72 -11.06 11.15
N VAL A 100 22.32 -12.24 11.27
CA VAL A 100 23.41 -12.53 12.21
C VAL A 100 24.49 -13.34 11.49
N PHE A 101 25.75 -13.20 11.95
CA PHE A 101 26.87 -13.94 11.40
C PHE A 101 26.74 -15.47 11.63
N SER A 102 27.01 -16.27 10.61
CA SER A 102 26.94 -17.75 10.66
C SER A 102 28.33 -18.36 10.53
N TRP A 103 28.84 -18.98 11.61
CA TRP A 103 30.16 -19.62 11.65
C TRP A 103 30.18 -21.03 11.05
N LEU A 104 29.08 -21.78 11.14
CA LEU A 104 29.03 -23.22 10.83
C LEU A 104 27.89 -23.60 9.86
N GLY A 105 27.24 -22.63 9.22
CA GLY A 105 26.14 -22.90 8.28
C GLY A 105 24.89 -23.51 8.92
N ILE A 106 24.72 -23.40 10.24
CA ILE A 106 23.61 -23.99 10.99
C ILE A 106 22.28 -23.29 10.61
N THR A 107 21.26 -24.06 10.23
CA THR A 107 19.95 -23.56 9.75
C THR A 107 18.75 -23.94 10.63
N LEU A 108 18.97 -24.36 11.88
CA LEU A 108 17.89 -24.85 12.74
C LEU A 108 16.76 -23.82 12.98
N PHE A 109 17.10 -22.52 12.99
CA PHE A 109 16.16 -21.42 13.23
C PHE A 109 16.15 -20.35 12.13
N SER A 110 16.97 -20.51 11.09
CA SER A 110 17.13 -19.52 10.03
C SER A 110 17.66 -20.15 8.75
N THR A 111 17.63 -19.39 7.66
CA THR A 111 18.25 -19.78 6.39
C THR A 111 19.55 -19.00 6.20
N ASN A 112 20.56 -19.64 5.59
CA ASN A 112 21.77 -18.93 5.20
C ASN A 112 21.45 -18.02 4.03
N VAL A 113 21.57 -16.71 4.25
CA VAL A 113 21.46 -15.68 3.21
C VAL A 113 22.81 -15.02 3.08
N LYS A 114 23.34 -14.93 1.87
CA LYS A 114 24.60 -14.24 1.60
C LYS A 114 24.28 -12.76 1.38
N MET A 115 24.77 -11.89 2.25
CA MET A 115 24.75 -10.45 1.98
C MET A 115 25.90 -10.11 1.02
N PHE A 116 25.63 -9.17 0.10
CA PHE A 116 26.58 -8.73 -0.93
C PHE A 116 27.89 -8.21 -0.34
#